data_AF-A0AAD1KP99-F1
#
_entry.id   AF-A0AAD1KP99-F1
#
_cell.length_a   1.000
_cell.length_b   1.000
_cell.length_c   1.000
_cell.angle_alpha   90.00
_cell.angle_beta   90.00
_cell.angle_gamma   90.00
#
_symmetry.space_group_name_H-M   'P 1'
#
loop_
_entity.id
_entity.type
_entity.pdbx_description
1 polymer ?
#
loop_
_entity_poly.entity_id
_entity_poly.type
_entity_poly.pdbx_seq_one_letter_code
_entity_poly.pdbx_strand_id
1 'polypeptide(L)'
;MSMARSEELDCDLAAAGLPSAYSLKRLMSGDPQIPLRPAPGMKIGYVDTAQILATWVELSKVIGTVPSARRGEAEAVLKFLDSYPGWKHLAVDLGRPAPDLLVVWQPDTVEGAHPTGLRADQTAS
;
A
#
# COMPACT_ATOMS: atom_id res chain seq x y z
N MET A 1 -0.34 -1.12 -8.91
CA MET A 1 0.94 -1.84 -8.73
C MET A 1 0.57 -3.31 -8.56
N SER A 2 1.12 -4.19 -9.40
CA SER A 2 0.81 -5.63 -9.31
C SER A 2 1.26 -6.20 -7.97
N MET A 3 0.60 -7.26 -7.49
CA MET A 3 1.00 -7.95 -6.27
C MET A 3 2.41 -8.53 -6.39
N ALA A 4 2.77 -9.11 -7.54
CA ALA A 4 4.11 -9.60 -7.82
C ALA A 4 5.16 -8.49 -7.71
N ARG A 5 4.86 -7.31 -8.25
CA ARG A 5 5.76 -6.14 -8.18
C ARG A 5 5.95 -5.63 -6.75
N SER A 6 4.91 -5.69 -5.91
CA SER A 6 5.04 -5.34 -4.48
C SER A 6 5.86 -6.33 -3.69
N GLU A 7 5.74 -7.63 -3.98
CA GLU A 7 6.51 -8.66 -3.30
C GLU A 7 7.99 -8.58 -3.70
N GLU A 8 8.26 -8.35 -4.98
CA GLU A 8 9.60 -8.09 -5.49
C GLU A 8 10.27 -6.87 -4.85
N LEU A 9 9.53 -5.77 -4.67
CA LEU A 9 10.04 -4.57 -3.99
C LEU A 9 10.32 -4.85 -2.51
N ASP A 10 9.42 -5.54 -1.80
CA ASP A 10 9.65 -5.94 -0.41
C ASP A 10 10.86 -6.88 -0.26
N CYS A 11 11.08 -7.79 -1.21
CA CYS A 11 12.27 -8.64 -1.25
C CYS A 11 13.56 -7.83 -1.40
N ASP A 12 13.60 -6.88 -2.32
CA ASP A 12 14.77 -5.99 -2.50
C ASP A 12 15.03 -5.12 -1.27
N LEU A 13 13.97 -4.61 -0.64
CA LEU A 13 14.07 -3.84 0.59
C LEU A 13 14.60 -4.69 1.75
N ALA A 14 14.12 -5.93 1.89
CA ALA A 14 14.63 -6.86 2.88
C ALA A 14 16.11 -7.22 2.63
N ALA A 15 16.49 -7.42 1.36
CA ALA A 15 17.89 -7.65 0.97
C ALA A 15 18.79 -6.44 1.26
N ALA A 16 18.24 -5.22 1.13
CA ALA A 16 18.88 -3.97 1.53
C ALA A 16 18.92 -3.75 3.06
N GLY A 17 18.34 -4.66 3.84
CA GLY A 17 18.38 -4.65 5.31
C GLY A 17 17.16 -4.04 5.99
N LEU A 18 16.06 -3.75 5.28
CA LEU A 18 14.83 -3.29 5.89
C LEU A 18 14.22 -4.40 6.77
N PRO A 19 13.97 -4.17 8.07
CA PRO A 19 13.30 -5.17 8.89
C PRO A 19 11.87 -5.41 8.39
N SER A 20 11.41 -6.66 8.40
CA SER A 20 10.06 -7.05 7.93
C SER A 20 8.91 -6.39 8.70
N ALA A 21 9.18 -5.90 9.91
CA ALA A 21 8.24 -5.09 10.70
C ALA A 21 7.91 -3.72 10.05
N TYR A 22 8.68 -3.31 9.04
CA TYR A 22 8.54 -2.06 8.30
C TYR A 22 8.40 -2.28 6.80
N SER A 23 8.01 -3.49 6.37
CA SER A 23 7.76 -3.79 4.97
C SER A 23 6.63 -2.94 4.39
N LEU A 24 6.65 -2.73 3.06
CA LEU A 24 5.60 -2.00 2.39
C LEU A 24 4.28 -2.75 2.42
N LYS A 25 4.31 -4.09 2.31
CA LYS A 25 3.12 -4.92 2.52
C LYS A 25 2.47 -4.66 3.87
N ARG A 26 3.24 -4.34 4.92
CA ARG A 26 2.67 -3.99 6.22
C ARG A 26 1.96 -2.64 6.20
N LEU A 27 2.46 -1.64 5.47
CA LEU A 27 1.72 -0.39 5.25
C LEU A 27 0.40 -0.59 4.50
N MET A 28 0.33 -1.64 3.68
CA MET A 28 -0.87 -2.04 2.95
C MET A 28 -1.75 -3.02 3.73
N SER A 29 -1.32 -3.52 4.89
CA SER A 29 -2.06 -4.55 5.64
C SER A 29 -2.69 -3.94 6.87
N GLY A 30 -3.96 -4.23 7.13
CA GLY A 30 -4.65 -3.81 8.34
C GLY A 30 -6.14 -3.65 8.13
N ASP A 31 -6.90 -3.80 9.21
CA ASP A 31 -8.33 -3.51 9.21
C ASP A 31 -8.52 -2.04 9.61
N PRO A 32 -9.12 -1.19 8.75
CA PRO A 32 -9.36 0.22 9.07
C PRO A 32 -10.37 0.42 10.21
N GLN A 33 -11.02 -0.64 10.72
CA GLN A 33 -12.04 -0.62 11.79
C GLN A 33 -13.23 0.30 11.52
N ILE A 34 -13.34 0.82 10.29
CA ILE A 34 -14.47 1.56 9.76
C ILE A 34 -15.17 0.69 8.71
N PRO A 35 -16.52 0.71 8.67
CA PRO A 35 -17.29 -0.14 7.77
C PRO A 35 -17.18 0.37 6.32
N LEU A 36 -16.06 0.04 5.66
CA LEU A 36 -15.84 0.29 4.25
C LEU A 36 -16.36 -0.89 3.44
N ARG A 37 -17.04 -0.59 2.32
CA ARG A 37 -17.49 -1.59 1.36
C ARG A 37 -16.54 -1.58 0.16
N PRO A 38 -15.54 -2.49 0.10
CA PRO A 38 -14.68 -2.53 -1.06
C PRO A 38 -15.45 -2.96 -2.31
N ALA A 39 -15.11 -2.37 -3.46
CA ALA A 39 -15.57 -2.87 -4.75
C ALA A 39 -15.03 -4.29 -5.00
N PRO A 40 -15.67 -5.12 -5.85
CA PRO A 40 -15.17 -6.46 -6.16
C PRO A 40 -13.69 -6.46 -6.56
N GLY A 41 -12.90 -7.29 -5.88
CA GLY A 41 -11.45 -7.38 -6.09
C GLY A 41 -10.61 -6.32 -5.34
N MET A 42 -11.21 -5.23 -4.88
CA MET A 42 -10.49 -4.17 -4.16
C MET A 42 -10.11 -4.61 -2.75
N LYS A 43 -8.91 -4.23 -2.33
CA LYS A 43 -8.39 -4.43 -0.97
C LYS A 43 -8.18 -3.07 -0.30
N ILE A 44 -8.30 -3.08 1.02
CA ILE A 44 -8.13 -1.92 1.88
C ILE A 44 -7.12 -2.29 2.95
N GLY A 45 -6.26 -1.33 3.27
CA GLY A 45 -5.18 -1.45 4.25
C GLY A 45 -5.19 -0.22 5.13
N TYR A 46 -4.72 -0.39 6.35
CA TYR A 46 -4.68 0.66 7.35
C TYR A 46 -3.46 0.50 8.25
N VAL A 47 -2.76 1.60 8.50
CA VAL A 47 -1.70 1.65 9.52
C VAL A 47 -1.74 2.97 10.26
N ASP A 48 -1.44 2.91 11.55
CA ASP A 48 -1.39 4.09 12.41
C ASP A 48 -0.16 4.97 12.13
N THR A 49 -0.24 6.22 12.58
CA THR A 49 0.84 7.21 12.47
C THR A 49 2.17 6.71 13.02
N ALA A 50 2.18 5.92 14.09
CA ALA A 50 3.42 5.47 14.72
C ALA A 50 4.16 4.46 13.81
N GLN A 51 3.43 3.51 13.23
CA GLN A 51 3.97 2.55 12.26
C GLN A 51 4.46 3.25 10.99
N ILE A 52 3.77 4.29 10.52
CA ILE A 52 4.18 5.07 9.35
C ILE A 52 5.53 5.76 9.60
N LEU A 53 5.65 6.47 10.72
CA LEU A 53 6.88 7.18 11.06
C LEU A 53 8.06 6.23 11.30
N ALA A 54 7.81 5.09 11.95
CA ALA A 54 8.85 4.07 12.14
C ALA A 54 9.30 3.49 10.79
N THR A 55 8.36 3.25 9.87
CA THR A 55 8.68 2.77 8.52
C THR A 55 9.47 3.81 7.72
N TRP A 56 9.11 5.09 7.80
CA TRP A 56 9.87 6.19 7.19
C TRP A 56 11.32 6.22 7.68
N VAL A 57 11.53 6.14 9.01
CA VAL A 57 12.86 6.13 9.60
C VAL A 57 13.70 4.95 9.08
N GLU A 58 13.18 3.72 9.14
CA GLU A 58 13.95 2.56 8.70
C GLU A 58 14.18 2.52 7.18
N LEU A 59 13.19 2.91 6.38
CA LEU A 59 13.34 3.00 4.92
C LEU A 59 14.40 4.02 4.53
N SER A 60 14.45 5.18 5.21
CA SER A 60 15.45 6.22 4.92
C SER A 60 16.90 5.74 5.11
N LYS A 61 17.13 4.78 6.02
CA LYS A 61 18.47 4.23 6.29
C LYS A 61 18.97 3.30 5.19
N VAL A 62 18.06 2.58 4.54
CA VAL A 62 18.40 1.52 3.57
C VAL A 62 18.28 1.97 2.12
N ILE A 63 17.61 3.10 1.85
CA ILE A 63 17.26 3.52 0.48
C ILE A 63 18.45 3.57 -0.50
N GLY A 64 19.61 4.02 -0.04
CA GLY A 64 20.82 4.10 -0.85
C GLY A 64 21.41 2.74 -1.24
N THR A 65 21.02 1.67 -0.55
CA THR A 65 21.51 0.30 -0.77
C THR A 65 20.55 -0.54 -1.63
N VAL A 66 19.35 -0.04 -1.91
CA VAL A 66 18.37 -0.70 -2.77
C VAL A 66 18.92 -0.79 -4.20
N PRO A 67 18.80 -1.95 -4.90
CA PRO A 67 19.24 -2.11 -6.29
C PRO A 67 18.63 -1.05 -7.22
N SER A 68 19.41 -0.58 -8.20
CA SER A 68 18.98 0.47 -9.14
C SER A 68 17.71 0.12 -9.91
N ALA A 69 17.46 -1.18 -10.16
CA ALA A 69 16.27 -1.68 -10.84
C ALA A 69 14.95 -1.29 -10.14
N ARG A 70 14.95 -1.18 -8.80
CA ARG A 70 13.75 -0.87 -7.99
C ARG A 70 13.90 0.34 -7.08
N ARG A 71 15.07 0.98 -7.05
CA ARG A 71 15.33 2.18 -6.24
C ARG A 71 14.33 3.31 -6.49
N GLY A 72 13.95 3.56 -7.75
CA GLY A 72 12.98 4.61 -8.06
C GLY A 72 11.60 4.38 -7.43
N GLU A 73 11.16 3.12 -7.28
CA GLU A 73 9.91 2.79 -6.59
C GLU A 73 10.04 2.99 -5.09
N ALA A 74 11.14 2.52 -4.50
CA ALA A 74 11.43 2.73 -3.08
C ALA A 74 11.55 4.22 -2.73
N GLU A 75 12.18 5.03 -3.60
CA GLU A 75 12.32 6.48 -3.45
C GLU A 75 10.96 7.19 -3.56
N ALA A 76 10.08 6.73 -4.46
CA ALA A 76 8.73 7.28 -4.56
C ALA A 76 7.93 7.06 -3.28
N VAL A 77 8.04 5.86 -2.68
CA VAL A 77 7.42 5.57 -1.38
C VAL A 77 8.05 6.43 -0.28
N LEU A 78 9.38 6.49 -0.20
CA LEU A 78 10.07 7.32 0.80
C LEU A 78 9.65 8.79 0.69
N LYS A 79 9.56 9.32 -0.53
CA LYS A 79 9.12 10.70 -0.80
C LYS A 79 7.68 10.96 -0.33
N PHE A 80 6.78 9.99 -0.50
CA PHE A 80 5.43 10.10 0.06
C PHE A 80 5.48 10.15 1.60
N LEU A 81 6.23 9.22 2.21
CA LEU A 81 6.38 9.13 3.67
C LEU A 81 7.03 10.38 4.29
N ASP A 82 7.88 11.08 3.54
CA ASP A 82 8.55 12.32 3.97
C ASP A 82 7.58 13.47 4.31
N SER A 83 6.33 13.36 3.87
CA SER A 83 5.28 14.35 4.15
C SER A 83 4.70 14.20 5.57
N TYR A 84 4.78 13.00 6.17
CA TYR A 84 4.11 12.68 7.44
C TYR A 84 4.57 13.48 8.65
N PRO A 85 5.87 13.74 8.86
CA PRO A 85 6.31 14.61 9.95
C PRO A 85 5.65 16.00 9.90
N GLY A 86 5.53 16.58 8.70
CA GLY A 86 4.86 17.85 8.48
C GLY A 86 3.36 17.78 8.74
N TRP A 87 2.67 16.75 8.25
CA TRP A 87 1.23 16.57 8.50
C TRP A 87 0.92 16.32 9.97
N LYS A 88 1.77 15.58 10.68
CA LYS A 88 1.65 15.37 12.13
C LYS A 88 1.76 16.69 12.89
N HIS A 89 2.72 17.55 12.53
CA HIS A 89 2.87 18.87 13.14
C HIS A 89 1.61 19.72 12.89
N LEU A 90 1.18 19.80 11.64
CA LEU A 90 -0.01 20.56 11.26
C LEU A 90 -1.28 20.08 11.99
N ALA A 91 -1.43 18.76 12.16
CA ALA A 91 -2.55 18.20 12.91
C ALA A 91 -2.55 18.68 14.37
N VAL A 92 -1.39 18.70 15.02
CA VAL A 92 -1.25 19.22 16.40
C VAL A 92 -1.62 20.70 16.47
N ASP A 93 -1.12 21.54 15.55
CA ASP A 93 -1.43 22.97 15.51
C ASP A 93 -2.92 23.25 15.36
N LEU A 94 -3.64 22.36 14.67
CA LEU A 94 -5.07 22.44 14.44
C LEU A 94 -5.91 21.74 15.52
N GLY A 95 -5.31 21.21 16.58
CA GLY A 95 -6.01 20.46 17.63
C GLY A 95 -6.67 19.17 17.11
N ARG A 96 -6.07 18.53 16.10
CA ARG A 96 -6.53 17.29 15.47
C ARG A 96 -5.60 16.11 15.81
N PRO A 97 -6.13 14.86 15.80
CA PRO A 97 -5.28 13.68 15.83
C PRO A 97 -4.32 13.63 14.64
N ALA A 98 -3.15 13.02 14.84
CA ALA A 98 -2.21 12.79 13.75
C ALA A 98 -2.84 11.87 12.68
N PRO A 99 -2.52 12.07 11.38
CA PRO A 99 -3.14 11.31 10.32
C PRO A 99 -2.56 9.91 10.19
N ASP A 100 -3.45 8.92 10.19
CA ASP A 100 -3.13 7.55 9.83
C ASP A 100 -3.17 7.36 8.30
N LEU A 101 -2.69 6.22 7.81
CA LEU A 101 -2.69 5.88 6.39
C LEU A 101 -3.81 4.89 6.09
N LEU A 102 -4.65 5.24 5.13
CA LEU A 102 -5.56 4.32 4.46
C LEU A 102 -5.03 4.04 3.06
N VAL A 103 -4.84 2.76 2.73
CA VAL A 103 -4.42 2.32 1.39
C VAL A 103 -5.58 1.60 0.72
N VAL A 104 -5.85 1.94 -0.52
CA VAL A 104 -6.85 1.25 -1.36
C VAL A 104 -6.16 0.80 -2.63
N TRP A 105 -6.27 -0.48 -2.97
CA TRP A 105 -5.69 -1.00 -4.19
C TRP A 105 -6.54 -2.14 -4.76
N GLN A 106 -6.41 -2.35 -6.05
CA GLN A 106 -6.95 -3.52 -6.73
C GLN A 106 -5.74 -4.37 -7.17
N PRO A 107 -5.60 -5.59 -6.66
CA PRO A 107 -4.66 -6.54 -7.24
C PRO A 107 -5.11 -6.84 -8.66
N ASP A 108 -4.16 -7.03 -9.58
CA ASP A 108 -4.50 -7.44 -10.94
C ASP A 108 -5.37 -8.70 -10.86
N THR A 109 -6.53 -8.65 -11.50
CA THR A 109 -7.40 -9.81 -11.63
C THR A 109 -6.61 -10.88 -12.37
N VAL A 110 -6.36 -12.03 -11.75
CA VAL A 110 -5.92 -13.21 -12.51
C VAL A 110 -6.99 -13.44 -13.57
N GLU A 111 -6.65 -13.28 -14.85
CA GLU A 111 -7.57 -13.55 -15.96
C GLU A 111 -8.20 -14.93 -15.74
N GLY A 112 -9.51 -14.96 -15.53
CA GLY A 112 -10.23 -16.16 -15.11
C GLY A 112 -11.69 -15.92 -14.72
N ALA A 113 -12.09 -14.68 -14.46
CA ALA A 113 -13.50 -14.32 -14.43
C ALA A 113 -13.98 -14.03 -15.86
N HIS A 114 -14.32 -15.08 -16.60
CA HIS A 114 -15.20 -14.91 -17.76
C HIS A 114 -16.41 -14.08 -17.32
N PRO A 115 -16.77 -12.97 -18.00
CA PRO A 115 -18.11 -12.45 -17.86
C PRO A 115 -19.03 -13.57 -18.36
N THR A 116 -19.75 -14.21 -17.44
CA THR A 116 -20.83 -15.13 -17.78
C THR A 116 -21.78 -14.35 -18.67
N GLY A 117 -21.64 -14.55 -19.98
CA GLY A 117 -22.51 -13.96 -20.97
C GLY A 117 -23.94 -14.32 -20.59
N LEU A 118 -24.78 -13.30 -20.41
CA LEU A 118 -26.22 -13.47 -20.45
C LEU A 118 -26.55 -14.12 -21.79
N ARG A 119 -26.77 -15.44 -21.78
CA ARG A 119 -27.39 -16.15 -22.89
C ARG A 119 -28.80 -15.62 -23.02
N ALA A 120 -29.03 -14.83 -24.06
CA ALA A 120 -30.35 -14.56 -24.58
C ALA A 120 -30.81 -15.80 -25.38
N ASP A 121 -31.39 -16.77 -24.66
CA ASP A 121 -32.31 -17.78 -25.17
C ASP A 121 -33.69 -17.33 -24.66
N GLN A 122 -34.80 -17.21 -25.39
CA GLN A 122 -35.29 -17.79 -26.64
C GLN A 122 -36.38 -16.86 -27.19
N THR A 123 -36.42 -16.60 -28.50
CA THR A 123 -37.66 -16.21 -29.18
C THR A 123 -38.34 -17.47 -29.70
N ALA A 124 -39.59 -17.66 -29.27
CA ALA A 124 -40.48 -18.73 -29.70
C ALA A 124 -40.71 -18.74 -31.22
N SER A 125 -40.82 -19.94 -31.79
CA SER A 125 -41.40 -20.17 -33.12
C SER A 125 -42.91 -20.36 -33.01
#